data_AF-A0A3L6EPE7-F1
#
_entry.id   AF-A0A3L6EPE7-F1
#
_cell.length_a   1.000
_cell.length_b   1.000
_cell.length_c   1.000
_cell.angle_alpha   90.00
_cell.angle_beta   90.00
_cell.angle_gamma   90.00
#
_symmetry.space_group_name_H-M   'P 1'
#
loop_
_entity.id
_entity.type
_entity.pdbx_description
1 polymer ?
#
loop_
_entity_poly.entity_id
_entity_poly.type
_entity_poly.pdbx_seq_one_letter_code
_entity_poly.pdbx_strand_id
1 'polypeptide(L)'
;MMLDRFFPDAAGGARPPTDWKETRDAHVLRMDVPGLAREQVAVELVDGRVLRVRGGGGKQDGDGAAAGHEEEEGGGDGGGDASVRWHCRERAGARAFETQFRVPDDAAADEARAAMADGVLTVTVPKRKGGSGKKRRHGGSGPVCCKFWP
;
A
#
# COMPACT_ATOMS: atom_id res chain seq x y z
N MET A 1 11.50 19.51 5.33
CA MET A 1 11.00 18.44 4.43
C MET A 1 11.01 17.13 5.22
N MET A 2 9.99 16.93 6.07
CA MET A 2 9.96 15.83 7.04
C MET A 2 8.86 14.85 6.65
N LEU A 3 9.09 14.17 5.52
CA LEU A 3 8.52 12.84 5.33
C LEU A 3 9.30 11.95 6.29
N ASP A 4 8.86 11.89 7.54
CA ASP A 4 9.49 11.03 8.53
C ASP A 4 9.41 9.59 8.02
N ARG A 5 10.55 9.14 7.47
CA ARG A 5 10.92 7.76 7.12
C ARG A 5 11.06 6.90 8.38
N PHE A 6 10.23 7.12 9.40
CA PHE A 6 10.47 6.64 10.77
C PHE A 6 10.11 5.19 11.04
N PHE A 7 9.49 4.50 10.07
CA PHE A 7 9.17 3.09 10.23
C PHE A 7 9.91 2.30 9.17
N PRO A 8 11.06 1.70 9.50
CA PRO A 8 11.68 0.68 8.65
C PRO A 8 10.65 -0.42 8.36
N ASP A 9 10.74 -0.95 7.15
CA ASP A 9 9.87 -1.98 6.60
C ASP A 9 9.80 -3.18 7.57
N ALA A 10 8.65 -3.38 8.22
CA ALA A 10 8.46 -4.52 9.12
C ALA A 10 8.27 -5.86 8.37
N ALA A 11 8.25 -5.86 7.04
CA ALA A 11 7.92 -7.02 6.20
C ALA A 11 8.96 -7.34 5.10
N GLY A 12 10.15 -6.75 5.15
CA GLY A 12 11.28 -7.03 4.26
C GLY A 12 11.03 -6.76 2.76
N GLY A 13 9.89 -6.16 2.38
CA GLY A 13 9.51 -5.89 0.99
C GLY A 13 10.15 -4.62 0.43
N ALA A 14 10.36 -4.56 -0.88
CA ALA A 14 10.66 -3.27 -1.51
C ALA A 14 9.36 -2.45 -1.51
N ARG A 15 9.38 -1.25 -0.92
CA ARG A 15 8.23 -0.35 -0.96
C ARG A 15 7.90 0.01 -2.41
N PRO A 16 6.62 0.06 -2.79
CA PRO A 16 6.28 0.48 -4.14
C PRO A 16 6.66 1.95 -4.35
N PRO A 17 7.11 2.33 -5.57
CA PRO A 17 7.42 3.72 -5.91
C PRO A 17 6.27 4.64 -5.50
N THR A 18 6.60 5.75 -4.83
CA THR A 18 5.59 6.64 -4.25
C THR A 18 5.96 8.10 -4.48
N ASP A 19 5.00 8.86 -5.00
CA ASP A 19 5.02 10.32 -5.04
C ASP A 19 4.08 10.89 -3.98
N TRP A 20 4.50 11.98 -3.32
CA TRP A 20 3.60 12.78 -2.49
C TRP A 20 3.75 14.26 -2.88
N LYS A 21 2.64 14.85 -3.35
CA LYS A 21 2.52 16.28 -3.57
C LYS A 21 1.52 16.93 -2.62
N GLU A 22 1.78 18.18 -2.31
CA GLU A 22 0.86 19.06 -1.60
C GLU A 22 0.25 20.06 -2.58
N THR A 23 -1.05 20.27 -2.47
CA THR A 23 -1.78 21.31 -3.19
C THR A 23 -2.33 22.32 -2.18
N ARG A 24 -2.98 23.37 -2.68
CA ARG A 24 -3.69 24.33 -1.81
C ARG A 24 -4.74 23.64 -0.94
N ASP A 25 -5.43 22.63 -1.49
CA ASP A 25 -6.64 22.08 -0.89
C ASP A 25 -6.47 20.67 -0.34
N ALA A 26 -5.37 19.97 -0.65
CA ALA A 26 -5.16 18.58 -0.26
C ALA A 26 -3.68 18.12 -0.34
N HIS A 27 -3.37 17.06 0.39
CA HIS A 27 -2.22 16.20 0.15
C HIS A 27 -2.63 15.04 -0.76
N VAL A 28 -1.82 14.74 -1.78
CA VAL A 28 -2.08 13.66 -2.73
C VAL A 28 -0.88 12.73 -2.75
N LEU A 29 -1.09 11.49 -2.32
CA LEU A 29 -0.13 10.40 -2.43
C LEU A 29 -0.49 9.53 -3.63
N ARG A 30 0.50 9.18 -4.44
CA ARG A 30 0.37 8.24 -5.55
C ARG A 30 1.40 7.14 -5.39
N MET A 31 0.98 5.89 -5.49
CA MET A 31 1.83 4.73 -5.29
C MET A 31 1.59 3.72 -6.40
N ASP A 32 2.67 3.27 -7.04
CA ASP A 32 2.62 2.31 -8.14
C ASP A 32 2.48 0.89 -7.59
N VAL A 33 1.34 0.26 -7.81
CA VAL A 33 0.98 -1.08 -7.33
C VAL A 33 0.43 -1.95 -8.48
N PRO A 34 1.21 -2.15 -9.57
CA PRO A 34 0.77 -2.95 -10.70
C PRO A 34 0.55 -4.42 -10.31
N GLY A 35 -0.46 -5.05 -10.90
CA GLY A 35 -0.77 -6.47 -10.68
C GLY A 35 -1.46 -6.79 -9.34
N LEU A 36 -1.81 -5.78 -8.54
CA LEU A 36 -2.68 -5.94 -7.39
C LEU A 36 -4.11 -5.58 -7.74
N ALA A 37 -5.04 -6.46 -7.37
CA ALA A 37 -6.45 -6.11 -7.31
C ALA A 37 -6.70 -5.16 -6.14
N ARG A 38 -7.76 -4.36 -6.25
CA ARG A 38 -8.13 -3.37 -5.23
C ARG A 38 -8.32 -4.03 -3.86
N GLU A 39 -8.90 -5.22 -3.83
CA GLU A 39 -9.20 -5.99 -2.62
C GLU A 39 -7.93 -6.43 -1.89
N GLN A 40 -6.79 -6.42 -2.59
CA GLN A 40 -5.47 -6.77 -2.07
C GLN A 40 -4.70 -5.54 -1.58
N VAL A 41 -5.32 -4.36 -1.56
CA VAL A 41 -4.73 -3.12 -1.05
C VAL A 41 -5.63 -2.54 0.04
N ALA A 42 -5.08 -2.37 1.23
CA ALA A 42 -5.77 -1.76 2.37
C ALA A 42 -5.15 -0.40 2.71
N VAL A 43 -6.01 0.60 2.91
CA VAL A 43 -5.63 1.94 3.38
C VAL A 43 -6.36 2.20 4.70
N GLU A 44 -5.61 2.48 5.76
CA GLU A 44 -6.11 2.65 7.12
C GLU A 44 -5.61 3.97 7.71
N LEU A 45 -6.46 4.62 8.53
CA LEU A 45 -6.05 5.75 9.36
C LEU A 45 -5.73 5.27 10.78
N VAL A 46 -4.47 5.39 11.17
CA VAL A 46 -3.94 5.04 12.49
C VAL A 46 -3.65 6.32 13.28
N ASP A 47 -3.98 6.33 14.57
CA ASP A 47 -3.76 7.45 15.50
C ASP A 47 -4.27 8.82 15.00
N GLY A 48 -5.28 8.81 14.12
CA GLY A 48 -5.92 9.97 13.53
C GLY A 48 -5.05 10.81 12.59
N ARG A 49 -3.78 10.44 12.34
CA ARG A 49 -2.83 11.22 11.51
C ARG A 49 -1.83 10.36 10.71
N VAL A 50 -1.87 9.05 10.83
CA VAL A 50 -0.98 8.15 10.10
C VAL A 50 -1.80 7.38 9.07
N LEU A 51 -1.57 7.64 7.79
CA LEU A 51 -2.08 6.79 6.73
C LEU A 51 -1.19 5.56 6.60
N ARG A 52 -1.74 4.39 6.90
CA ARG A 52 -1.10 3.10 6.69
C ARG A 52 -1.62 2.48 5.40
N VAL A 53 -0.70 2.07 4.52
CA VAL A 53 -1.03 1.38 3.29
C VAL A 53 -0.37 0.01 3.29
N ARG A 54 -1.18 -1.01 3.04
CA ARG A 54 -0.77 -2.42 2.97
C ARG A 54 -1.20 -2.99 1.64
N GLY A 55 -0.40 -3.87 1.06
CA GLY A 55 -0.85 -4.62 -0.10
C GLY A 55 0.01 -5.84 -0.39
N GLY A 56 -0.47 -6.69 -1.29
CA GLY A 56 0.19 -7.95 -1.64
C GLY A 56 -0.06 -9.07 -0.62
N GLY A 57 0.68 -10.18 -0.75
CA GLY A 57 0.61 -11.31 0.21
C GLY A 57 -0.54 -12.31 0.01
N GLY A 58 -1.38 -12.13 -1.02
CA GLY A 58 -2.33 -13.17 -1.44
C GLY A 58 -1.69 -14.18 -2.38
N LYS A 59 -1.85 -15.48 -2.13
CA LYS A 59 -1.68 -16.52 -3.16
C LYS A 59 -2.70 -16.22 -4.26
N GLN A 60 -2.26 -15.66 -5.37
CA GLN A 60 -3.06 -15.63 -6.59
C GLN A 60 -2.60 -16.78 -7.47
N ASP A 61 -3.57 -17.62 -7.81
CA ASP A 61 -3.47 -18.73 -8.73
C ASP A 61 -2.89 -18.28 -10.07
N GLY A 62 -2.03 -19.12 -10.66
CA GLY A 62 -1.58 -19.01 -12.05
C GLY A 62 -0.12 -18.60 -12.25
N ASP A 63 0.20 -17.32 -12.12
CA ASP A 63 1.45 -16.77 -12.70
C ASP A 63 2.28 -15.90 -11.74
N GLY A 64 1.92 -15.91 -10.46
CA GLY A 64 2.43 -14.98 -9.45
C GLY A 64 2.98 -15.66 -8.20
N ALA A 65 3.67 -16.79 -8.34
CA ALA A 65 4.27 -17.46 -7.20
C ALA A 65 5.46 -16.67 -6.64
N ALA A 66 5.20 -15.87 -5.59
CA ALA A 66 6.15 -15.73 -4.50
C ALA A 66 6.33 -17.10 -3.84
N ALA A 67 7.07 -17.99 -4.49
CA ALA A 67 7.76 -19.09 -3.84
C ALA A 67 9.21 -18.63 -3.73
N GLY A 68 9.64 -18.31 -2.52
CA GLY A 68 11.03 -18.52 -2.16
C GLY A 68 11.27 -20.03 -2.32
N HIS A 69 11.91 -20.41 -3.40
CA HIS A 69 12.55 -21.71 -3.50
C HIS A 69 13.98 -21.47 -3.04
N GLU A 70 14.27 -21.93 -1.83
CA GLU A 70 15.62 -22.33 -1.48
C GLU A 70 16.08 -23.34 -2.54
N GLU A 71 17.32 -23.20 -2.95
CA GLU A 71 18.01 -24.08 -3.87
C GLU A 71 18.00 -25.50 -3.29
N GLU A 72 17.33 -26.44 -3.95
CA GLU A 72 17.73 -27.84 -3.91
C GLU A 72 18.07 -28.27 -5.33
N GLU A 73 19.34 -28.63 -5.51
CA GLU A 73 19.80 -29.44 -6.63
C GLU A 73 19.11 -30.81 -6.57
N GLY A 74 18.37 -31.20 -7.61
CA GLY A 74 17.91 -32.59 -7.71
C GLY A 74 16.83 -32.79 -8.76
N GLY A 75 17.14 -33.56 -9.79
CA GLY A 75 16.18 -33.98 -10.81
C GLY A 75 15.06 -34.86 -10.23
N GLY A 76 13.88 -34.81 -10.86
CA GLY A 76 12.77 -35.70 -10.55
C GLY A 76 11.54 -35.41 -11.42
N ASP A 77 11.18 -36.39 -12.24
CA ASP A 77 9.94 -36.50 -13.02
C ASP A 77 8.74 -36.72 -12.06
N GLY A 78 7.68 -35.91 -12.19
CA GLY A 78 6.51 -35.99 -11.30
C GLY A 78 5.36 -35.07 -11.73
N GLY A 79 4.32 -35.66 -12.32
CA GLY A 79 3.20 -35.01 -12.99
C GLY A 79 2.50 -33.84 -12.27
N GLY A 80 2.35 -32.76 -13.03
CA GLY A 80 1.52 -31.58 -12.76
C GLY A 80 1.44 -30.76 -14.06
N ASP A 81 0.26 -30.21 -14.35
CA ASP A 81 -0.12 -29.51 -15.59
C ASP A 81 1.00 -28.63 -16.19
N ALA A 82 1.32 -28.87 -17.46
CA ALA A 82 2.44 -28.34 -18.26
C ALA A 82 3.40 -27.37 -17.54
N SER A 83 4.56 -27.89 -17.10
CA SER A 83 5.67 -27.17 -16.47
C SER A 83 5.93 -25.79 -17.10
N VAL A 84 5.58 -24.71 -16.39
CA VAL A 84 5.87 -23.34 -16.82
C VAL A 84 7.38 -23.13 -16.91
N ARG A 85 7.91 -22.96 -18.12
CA ARG A 85 9.32 -22.60 -18.35
C ARG A 85 9.45 -21.08 -18.46
N TRP A 86 10.07 -20.48 -17.45
CA TRP A 86 10.42 -19.06 -17.50
C TRP A 86 11.63 -18.84 -18.42
N HIS A 87 11.46 -18.03 -19.46
CA HIS A 87 12.60 -17.53 -20.25
C HIS A 87 13.24 -16.29 -19.62
N CYS A 88 12.46 -15.49 -18.89
CA CYS A 88 12.91 -14.35 -18.11
C CYS A 88 11.91 -14.05 -16.99
N ARG A 89 12.39 -13.72 -15.78
CA ARG A 89 11.57 -13.39 -14.62
C ARG A 89 12.13 -12.18 -13.88
N GLU A 90 11.84 -10.99 -14.40
CA GLU A 90 12.29 -9.71 -13.82
C GLU A 90 11.32 -9.14 -12.78
N ARG A 91 10.03 -9.44 -12.91
CA ARG A 91 9.01 -8.91 -11.99
C ARG A 91 9.12 -9.61 -10.65
N ALA A 92 9.50 -8.86 -9.61
CA ALA A 92 9.14 -9.21 -8.24
C ALA A 92 7.60 -9.25 -8.22
N GLY A 93 6.99 -10.40 -7.95
CA GLY A 93 5.52 -10.52 -7.95
C GLY A 93 4.86 -9.61 -6.89
N ALA A 94 3.57 -9.85 -6.63
CA ALA A 94 2.78 -9.16 -5.60
C ALA A 94 3.29 -9.39 -4.15
N ARG A 95 4.54 -8.99 -3.87
CA ARG A 95 5.18 -9.11 -2.58
C ARG A 95 4.41 -8.26 -1.59
N ALA A 96 4.20 -8.82 -0.40
CA ALA A 96 3.60 -8.08 0.69
C ALA A 96 4.43 -6.82 0.97
N PHE A 97 3.77 -5.69 1.11
CA PHE A 97 4.38 -4.44 1.51
C PHE A 97 3.52 -3.74 2.56
N GLU A 98 4.18 -2.95 3.40
CA GLU A 98 3.53 -2.03 4.30
C GLU A 98 4.31 -0.71 4.33
N THR A 99 3.58 0.40 4.15
CA THR A 99 4.15 1.74 4.27
C THR A 99 3.22 2.64 5.08
N GLN A 100 3.79 3.65 5.72
CA GLN A 100 3.08 4.58 6.58
C GLN A 100 3.48 6.01 6.25
N PHE A 101 2.48 6.91 6.21
CA PHE A 101 2.67 8.33 5.94
C PHE A 101 1.98 9.13 7.03
N ARG A 102 2.77 9.89 7.78
CA ARG A 102 2.21 10.85 8.75
C ARG A 102 1.77 12.10 8.00
N VAL A 103 0.49 12.40 8.01
CA VAL A 103 -0.03 13.62 7.37
C VAL A 103 0.14 14.84 8.29
N PRO A 104 0.31 16.04 7.73
CA PRO A 104 0.39 17.28 8.49
C PRO A 104 -0.85 17.56 9.35
N ASP A 105 -0.70 18.46 10.34
CA ASP A 105 -1.77 18.78 11.29
C ASP A 105 -2.96 19.54 10.67
N ASP A 106 -2.73 20.24 9.56
CA ASP A 106 -3.78 20.92 8.79
C ASP A 106 -4.55 19.96 7.87
N ALA A 107 -4.18 18.68 7.80
CA ALA A 107 -4.92 17.66 7.06
C ALA A 107 -6.19 17.21 7.81
N ALA A 108 -7.30 17.10 7.06
CA ALA A 108 -8.52 16.41 7.46
C ALA A 108 -8.36 14.91 7.15
N ALA A 109 -7.50 14.23 7.92
CA ALA A 109 -7.13 12.84 7.70
C ALA A 109 -8.33 11.87 7.70
N ASP A 110 -9.35 12.19 8.49
CA ASP A 110 -10.61 11.50 8.59
C ASP A 110 -11.51 11.63 7.34
N GLU A 111 -11.24 12.62 6.49
CA GLU A 111 -11.93 12.87 5.22
C GLU A 111 -11.14 12.40 4.01
N ALA A 112 -10.09 11.60 4.21
CA ALA A 112 -9.29 11.10 3.11
C ALA A 112 -10.17 10.29 2.10
N ARG A 113 -9.66 10.07 0.89
CA ARG A 113 -10.27 9.20 -0.14
C ARG A 113 -9.19 8.44 -0.91
N ALA A 114 -9.49 7.26 -1.42
CA ALA A 114 -8.59 6.48 -2.25
C ALA A 114 -9.31 6.03 -3.50
N ALA A 115 -8.55 6.02 -4.58
CA ALA A 115 -8.93 5.45 -5.85
C ALA A 115 -7.76 4.61 -6.34
N MET A 116 -8.07 3.58 -7.12
CA MET A 116 -7.08 2.77 -7.81
C MET A 116 -7.47 2.64 -9.27
N ALA A 117 -6.56 3.00 -10.17
CA ALA A 117 -6.74 2.91 -11.61
C ALA A 117 -5.38 2.61 -12.26
N ASP A 118 -5.37 1.77 -13.28
CA ASP A 118 -4.18 1.46 -14.09
C ASP A 118 -2.95 1.03 -13.27
N GLY A 119 -3.16 0.28 -12.19
CA GLY A 119 -2.10 -0.16 -11.28
C GLY A 119 -1.53 0.94 -10.38
N VAL A 120 -2.20 2.10 -10.25
CA VAL A 120 -1.76 3.20 -9.38
C VAL A 120 -2.79 3.44 -8.28
N LEU A 121 -2.37 3.34 -7.02
CA LEU A 121 -3.15 3.79 -5.87
C LEU A 121 -2.98 5.31 -5.72
N THR A 122 -4.08 6.04 -5.63
CA THR A 122 -4.09 7.48 -5.31
C THR A 122 -4.84 7.69 -4.00
N VAL A 123 -4.17 8.23 -2.98
CA VAL A 123 -4.77 8.64 -1.70
C VAL A 123 -4.79 10.16 -1.62
N THR A 124 -5.98 10.74 -1.50
CA THR A 124 -6.19 12.19 -1.37
C THR A 124 -6.65 12.50 0.04
N VAL A 125 -5.95 13.42 0.71
CA VAL A 125 -6.28 13.90 2.05
C VAL A 125 -6.58 15.39 1.97
N PRO A 126 -7.84 15.82 2.11
CA PRO A 126 -8.19 17.22 2.10
C PRO A 126 -7.51 17.99 3.24
N LYS A 127 -7.27 19.27 3.03
CA LYS A 127 -6.88 20.20 4.09
C LYS A 127 -8.13 20.72 4.80
N ARG A 128 -8.04 20.94 6.12
CA ARG A 128 -9.11 21.46 6.95
C ARG A 128 -9.48 22.87 6.46
N LYS A 129 -10.77 23.11 6.19
CA LYS A 129 -11.27 24.45 5.87
C LYS A 129 -11.39 25.26 7.17
N GLY A 130 -10.65 26.36 7.28
CA GLY A 130 -10.62 27.24 8.46
C GLY A 130 -9.39 27.00 9.33
N GLY A 131 -8.60 28.07 9.53
CA GLY A 131 -7.24 28.01 10.06
C GLY A 131 -7.08 27.56 11.52
N SER A 132 -5.82 27.21 11.82
CA SER A 132 -5.21 26.96 13.14
C SER A 132 -5.80 25.81 13.96
N GLY A 133 -4.95 24.79 14.15
CA GLY A 133 -5.25 23.54 14.84
C GLY A 133 -5.86 23.72 16.23
N LYS A 134 -7.02 23.10 16.42
CA LYS A 134 -7.49 22.66 17.74
C LYS A 134 -7.20 21.17 17.86
N LYS A 135 -6.21 20.85 18.71
CA LYS A 135 -5.79 19.49 19.07
C LYS A 135 -7.02 18.70 19.58
N ARG A 136 -7.59 17.82 18.75
CA ARG A 136 -8.60 16.86 19.21
C ARG A 136 -7.91 15.57 19.64
N ARG A 137 -8.18 15.15 20.88
CA ARG A 137 -7.74 13.88 21.46
C ARG A 137 -8.67 12.81 20.88
N HIS A 138 -8.13 11.88 20.08
CA HIS A 138 -8.91 10.78 19.52
C HIS A 138 -8.67 9.54 20.36
N GLY A 139 -9.73 9.04 20.99
CA GLY A 139 -9.84 7.68 21.51
C GLY A 139 -10.78 6.89 20.59
N GLY A 140 -10.39 5.67 20.24
CA GLY A 140 -11.20 4.73 19.46
C GLY A 140 -10.59 4.38 18.11
N SER A 141 -9.73 3.37 18.09
CA SER A 141 -9.20 2.71 16.88
C SER A 141 -10.25 1.72 16.36
N GLY A 142 -10.88 2.02 15.23
CA GLY A 142 -11.70 1.09 14.47
C GLY A 142 -11.32 1.18 12.98
N PRO A 143 -11.34 0.06 12.23
CA PRO A 143 -10.98 0.07 10.82
C PRO A 143 -11.98 0.94 10.02
N VAL A 144 -11.45 1.93 9.31
CA VAL A 144 -12.22 2.81 8.40
C VAL A 144 -12.41 2.18 7.01
N CYS A 145 -12.33 0.85 6.91
CA CYS A 145 -12.36 0.08 5.67
C CYS A 145 -13.62 0.33 4.81
N CYS A 146 -14.69 0.88 5.40
CA CYS A 146 -16.00 1.01 4.79
C CYS A 146 -16.46 2.46 4.49
N LYS A 147 -15.67 3.50 4.77
CA LYS A 147 -16.07 4.91 4.51
C LYS A 147 -15.47 5.55 3.25
N PHE A 148 -14.67 4.79 2.50
CA PHE A 148 -13.69 5.36 1.56
C PHE A 148 -13.96 5.10 0.09
N TRP A 149 -14.97 4.30 -0.23
CA TRP A 149 -15.27 3.91 -1.60
C TRP A 149 -16.68 4.34 -1.99
N PRO A 150 -16.87 4.88 -3.21
CA PRO A 150 -18.20 4.97 -3.81
C PRO A 150 -18.79 3.59 -4.09
#